data_AF-A0A8D2QNW7-F1
#
_entry.id   AF-A0A8D2QNW7-F1
#
_cell.length_a   1.000
_cell.length_b   1.000
_cell.length_c   1.000
_cell.angle_alpha   90.00
_cell.angle_beta   90.00
_cell.angle_gamma   90.00
#
_symmetry.space_group_name_H-M   'P 1'
#
loop_
_entity.id
_entity.type
_entity.pdbx_description
1 polymer ?
#
loop_
_entity_poly.entity_id
_entity_poly.type
_entity_poly.pdbx_seq_one_letter_code
_entity_poly.pdbx_strand_id
1 'polypeptide(L)'
;VPQPESLLLLSSLFLPLEIPVEFVEKNVKLRGKLHHITEKGLEVEHIPITVPFISPEGLLLIRLAGVELAPGGTAWLQQQLLPKQPLWFQILGRDSSALDCLVLVHKGGFLSTCLNEELLRQGLARAAQIEGLPHHSHLYWKLHKRLLRAELKAVKKNKGIWKEQSYSERLQEHISSNKFLQRLKEFPQYLFKVKCFTDFLSV
;
A
#
# COMPACT_ATOMS: atom_id res chain seq x y z
N VAL A 1 -0.98 32.45 -0.25
CA VAL A 1 0.01 32.56 -1.35
C VAL A 1 1.36 32.25 -0.76
N PRO A 2 2.10 31.22 -1.21
CA PRO A 2 3.42 30.94 -0.67
C PRO A 2 4.41 32.02 -1.13
N GLN A 3 5.35 32.41 -0.26
CA GLN A 3 6.32 33.48 -0.51
C GLN A 3 7.30 33.12 -1.65
N PRO A 4 7.76 34.10 -2.44
CA PRO A 4 8.53 33.85 -3.67
C PRO A 4 9.91 33.20 -3.42
N GLU A 5 10.50 33.33 -2.23
CA GLU A 5 11.80 32.70 -1.91
C GLU A 5 11.71 31.17 -1.80
N SER A 6 10.55 30.64 -1.38
CA SER A 6 10.30 29.19 -1.32
C SER A 6 10.16 28.53 -2.70
N LEU A 7 9.93 29.33 -3.75
CA LEU A 7 9.81 28.83 -5.13
C LEU A 7 11.18 28.62 -5.81
N LEU A 8 12.23 29.31 -5.37
CA LEU A 8 13.58 29.14 -5.91
C LEU A 8 14.27 27.87 -5.41
N LEU A 9 13.92 27.41 -4.20
CA LEU A 9 14.40 26.14 -3.63
C LEU A 9 13.81 24.90 -4.30
N LEU A 10 12.69 25.01 -5.03
CA LEU A 10 12.07 23.92 -5.77
C LEU A 10 12.88 23.44 -6.99
N SER A 11 13.92 24.18 -7.38
CA SER A 11 14.75 23.87 -8.56
C SER A 11 15.73 22.72 -8.34
N SER A 12 16.01 22.33 -7.09
CA SER A 12 17.07 21.35 -6.76
C SER A 12 16.72 20.38 -5.62
N LEU A 13 15.43 20.08 -5.41
CA LEU A 13 15.01 19.10 -4.40
C LEU A 13 15.19 17.68 -4.95
N PHE A 14 16.37 17.10 -4.74
CA PHE A 14 16.75 15.78 -5.22
C PHE A 14 16.77 14.74 -4.10
N LEU A 15 16.88 15.18 -2.85
CA LEU A 15 16.85 14.32 -1.67
C LEU A 15 15.58 14.54 -0.85
N PRO A 16 15.00 13.47 -0.26
CA PRO A 16 13.96 13.61 0.76
C PRO A 16 14.39 14.64 1.83
N LEU A 17 15.64 14.49 2.31
CA LEU A 17 16.64 15.52 2.70
C LEU A 17 16.28 17.01 2.60
N GLU A 18 16.00 17.44 1.39
CA GLU A 18 16.02 18.84 1.01
C GLU A 18 14.61 19.44 1.02
N ILE A 19 13.57 18.61 1.05
CA ILE A 19 12.18 19.07 1.04
C ILE A 19 11.89 19.78 2.36
N PRO A 20 11.59 21.10 2.34
CA PRO A 20 11.35 21.85 3.57
C PRO A 20 10.18 21.27 4.34
N VAL A 21 10.27 21.26 5.68
CA VAL A 21 9.25 20.66 6.56
C VAL A 21 7.89 21.35 6.35
N GLU A 22 7.88 22.63 5.98
CA GLU A 22 6.67 23.39 5.69
C GLU A 22 5.89 22.82 4.50
N PHE A 23 6.54 22.11 3.56
CA PHE A 23 5.86 21.47 2.43
C PHE A 23 5.08 20.23 2.87
N VAL A 24 5.64 19.49 3.84
CA VAL A 24 4.99 18.35 4.48
C VAL A 24 3.80 18.84 5.29
N GLU A 25 3.99 19.88 6.12
CA GLU A 25 2.93 20.48 6.94
C GLU A 25 1.79 21.05 6.09
N LYS A 26 2.12 21.73 4.99
CA LYS A 26 1.14 22.32 4.06
C LYS A 26 0.52 21.32 3.10
N ASN A 27 0.95 20.05 3.12
CA ASN A 27 0.45 18.98 2.26
C ASN A 27 0.47 19.38 0.77
N VAL A 28 1.59 19.93 0.32
CA VAL A 28 1.73 20.48 -1.04
C VAL A 28 1.62 19.37 -2.08
N LYS A 29 0.91 19.68 -3.18
CA LYS A 29 0.83 18.81 -4.35
C LYS A 29 1.90 19.20 -5.35
N LEU A 30 2.79 18.27 -5.65
CA LEU A 30 3.84 18.42 -6.65
C LEU A 30 3.52 17.57 -7.87
N ARG A 31 4.11 17.96 -9.00
CA ARG A 31 4.00 17.25 -10.26
C ARG A 31 5.27 16.45 -10.48
N GLY A 32 5.12 15.22 -10.95
CA GLY A 32 6.26 14.39 -11.32
C GLY A 32 5.96 13.49 -12.50
N LYS A 33 6.99 12.80 -12.99
CA LYS A 33 6.90 11.70 -13.95
C LYS A 33 7.38 10.42 -13.29
N LEU A 34 6.60 9.36 -13.46
CA LEU A 34 7.05 8.04 -13.03
C LEU A 34 8.21 7.56 -13.89
N HIS A 35 9.31 7.13 -13.26
CA HIS A 35 10.44 6.55 -13.96
C HIS A 35 10.43 5.01 -13.82
N HIS A 36 10.55 4.51 -12.59
CA HIS A 36 10.55 3.08 -12.28
C HIS A 36 9.67 2.74 -11.08
N ILE A 37 9.25 1.48 -11.01
CA ILE A 37 8.51 0.90 -9.89
C ILE A 37 9.42 -0.14 -9.27
N THR A 38 9.85 0.08 -8.04
CA THR A 38 10.69 -0.84 -7.27
C THR A 38 9.83 -1.55 -6.22
N GLU A 39 10.41 -2.56 -5.56
CA GLU A 39 9.77 -3.22 -4.42
C GLU A 39 9.56 -2.27 -3.24
N LYS A 40 10.45 -1.28 -3.09
CA LYS A 40 10.40 -0.29 -2.01
C LYS A 40 9.38 0.82 -2.27
N GLY A 41 9.07 1.12 -3.53
CA GLY A 41 8.15 2.21 -3.88
C GLY A 41 8.22 2.64 -5.35
N LEU A 42 7.78 3.87 -5.60
CA LEU A 42 7.75 4.50 -6.92
C LEU A 42 8.90 5.49 -7.05
N GLU A 43 9.74 5.33 -8.05
CA GLU A 43 10.77 6.30 -8.40
C GLU A 43 10.18 7.35 -9.34
N VAL A 44 10.15 8.60 -8.88
CA VAL A 44 9.50 9.70 -9.58
C VAL A 44 10.50 10.82 -9.79
N GLU A 45 10.59 11.28 -11.03
CA GLU A 45 11.28 12.51 -11.40
C GLU A 45 10.35 13.70 -11.08
N HIS A 46 10.80 14.63 -10.24
CA HIS A 46 10.04 15.83 -9.93
C HIS A 46 10.12 16.83 -11.10
N ILE A 47 8.99 17.39 -11.54
CA ILE A 47 8.98 18.40 -12.61
C ILE A 47 8.61 19.74 -12.01
N PRO A 48 9.56 20.69 -11.91
CA PRO A 48 9.25 22.03 -11.44
C PRO A 48 8.28 22.72 -12.40
N ILE A 49 7.36 23.49 -11.83
CA ILE A 49 6.30 24.19 -12.59
C ILE A 49 6.89 25.34 -13.43
N THR A 50 8.09 25.82 -13.13
CA THR A 50 8.55 27.17 -13.55
C THR A 50 9.75 27.20 -14.50
N VAL A 51 10.47 26.10 -14.75
CA VAL A 51 11.67 26.14 -15.61
C VAL A 51 11.69 25.00 -16.64
N PRO A 52 11.55 25.30 -17.96
CA PRO A 52 11.53 24.30 -19.01
C PRO A 52 12.91 23.83 -19.50
N PHE A 53 14.01 24.25 -18.87
CA PHE A 53 15.37 24.09 -19.43
C PHE A 53 16.35 23.24 -18.61
N ILE A 54 16.02 22.84 -17.38
CA ILE A 54 16.86 21.95 -16.59
C ILE A 54 16.06 20.67 -16.39
N SER A 55 16.43 19.59 -17.07
CA SER A 55 15.97 18.25 -16.70
C SER A 55 16.58 17.94 -15.34
N PRO A 56 15.79 17.87 -14.26
CA PRO A 56 16.35 17.58 -12.95
C PRO A 56 16.87 16.14 -12.94
N GLU A 57 18.19 15.96 -12.82
CA GLU A 57 18.86 14.64 -12.85
C GLU A 57 18.73 13.86 -11.53
N GLY A 58 17.54 13.83 -10.93
CA GLY A 58 17.32 13.15 -9.65
C GLY A 58 15.98 12.42 -9.56
N LEU A 59 16.04 11.18 -9.06
CA LEU A 59 14.89 10.33 -8.80
C LEU A 59 14.52 10.39 -7.32
N LEU A 60 13.27 10.74 -7.02
CA LEU A 60 12.72 10.69 -5.67
C LEU A 60 12.05 9.34 -5.45
N LEU A 61 12.43 8.64 -4.39
CA LEU A 61 11.75 7.43 -3.96
C LEU A 61 10.51 7.79 -3.15
N ILE A 62 9.34 7.45 -3.70
CA ILE A 62 8.04 7.73 -3.10
C ILE A 62 7.40 6.42 -2.63
N ARG A 63 7.03 6.40 -1.35
CA ARG A 63 6.21 5.35 -0.74
C ARG A 63 4.76 5.81 -0.69
N LEU A 64 3.85 4.85 -0.89
CA LEU A 64 2.42 5.13 -0.83
C LEU A 64 2.00 5.21 0.64
N ALA A 65 1.65 6.41 1.08
CA ALA A 65 1.27 6.65 2.47
C ALA A 65 -0.01 5.88 2.87
N GLY A 66 -0.01 5.33 4.09
CA GLY A 66 -1.18 4.67 4.69
C GLY A 66 -1.60 3.37 4.00
N VAL A 67 -0.74 2.79 3.17
CA VAL A 67 -1.00 1.51 2.52
C VAL A 67 0.22 0.59 2.63
N GLU A 68 -0.03 -0.66 2.98
CA GLU A 68 0.96 -1.73 2.97
C GLU A 68 0.68 -2.62 1.75
N LEU A 69 1.65 -2.73 0.84
CA LEU A 69 1.49 -3.49 -0.40
C LEU A 69 1.49 -5.00 -0.11
N ALA A 70 0.51 -5.71 -0.67
CA ALA A 70 0.47 -7.17 -0.63
C ALA A 70 1.34 -7.78 -1.74
N PRO A 71 1.73 -9.07 -1.62
CA PRO A 71 2.35 -9.80 -2.73
C PRO A 71 1.42 -9.76 -3.95
N GLY A 72 1.87 -9.11 -5.03
CA GLY A 72 1.09 -8.87 -6.25
C GLY A 72 0.63 -7.41 -6.46
N GLY A 73 0.68 -6.56 -5.43
CA GLY A 73 0.37 -5.14 -5.55
C GLY A 73 1.36 -4.38 -6.46
N THR A 74 2.64 -4.73 -6.40
CA THR A 74 3.71 -4.17 -7.26
C THR A 74 3.49 -4.50 -8.73
N ALA A 75 3.16 -5.75 -9.05
CA ALA A 75 2.84 -6.19 -10.41
C ALA A 75 1.62 -5.44 -10.99
N TRP A 76 0.60 -5.21 -10.16
CA TRP A 76 -0.56 -4.42 -10.57
C TRP A 76 -0.20 -2.96 -10.82
N LEU A 77 0.67 -2.35 -10.00
CA LEU A 77 1.16 -0.99 -10.22
C LEU A 77 1.89 -0.88 -11.57
N GLN A 78 2.72 -1.86 -11.92
CA GLN A 78 3.40 -1.93 -13.21
C GLN A 78 2.44 -2.07 -14.40
N GLN A 79 1.31 -2.74 -14.23
CA GLN A 79 0.29 -2.85 -15.27
C GLN A 79 -0.55 -1.58 -15.42
N GLN A 80 -0.77 -0.84 -14.32
CA GLN A 80 -1.63 0.34 -14.32
C GLN A 80 -0.91 1.63 -14.67
N LEU A 81 0.40 1.70 -14.42
CA LEU A 81 1.20 2.88 -14.65
C LEU A 81 2.10 2.69 -15.87
N LEU A 82 2.00 3.64 -16.79
CA LEU A 82 2.89 3.66 -17.94
C LEU A 82 4.23 4.30 -17.53
N PRO A 83 5.36 3.82 -18.07
CA PRO A 83 6.64 4.49 -17.87
C PRO A 83 6.55 5.93 -18.40
N LYS A 84 7.13 6.89 -17.67
CA LYS A 84 7.10 8.33 -17.96
C LYS A 84 5.71 8.98 -17.89
N GLN A 85 4.73 8.31 -17.29
CA GLN A 85 3.40 8.89 -17.09
C GLN A 85 3.46 10.08 -16.11
N PRO A 86 2.85 11.23 -16.45
CA PRO A 86 2.75 12.34 -15.52
C PRO A 86 1.79 11.98 -14.39
N LEU A 87 2.21 12.27 -13.17
CA LEU A 87 1.43 12.07 -11.95
C LEU A 87 1.54 13.29 -11.04
N TRP A 88 0.56 13.40 -10.15
CA TRP A 88 0.60 14.34 -9.04
C TRP A 88 0.84 13.56 -7.77
N PHE A 89 1.72 14.04 -6.92
CA PHE A 89 1.95 13.44 -5.61
C PHE A 89 1.82 14.51 -4.53
N GLN A 90 1.11 14.17 -3.46
CA GLN A 90 0.92 15.01 -2.30
C GLN A 90 1.77 14.47 -1.17
N ILE A 91 2.71 15.27 -0.69
CA ILE A 91 3.62 14.86 0.37
C ILE A 91 2.86 14.87 1.69
N LEU A 92 2.90 13.76 2.42
CA LEU A 92 2.28 13.60 3.74
C LEU A 92 3.31 13.40 4.84
N GLY A 93 4.42 12.75 4.51
CA GLY A 93 5.49 12.44 5.44
C GLY A 93 6.82 12.38 4.70
N ARG A 94 7.90 12.46 5.47
CA ARG A 94 9.25 12.39 4.94
C ARG A 94 10.10 11.53 5.86
N ASP A 95 10.73 10.54 5.26
CA ASP A 95 11.80 9.74 5.86
C ASP A 95 13.18 10.23 5.37
N SER A 96 14.25 9.64 5.90
CA SER A 96 15.63 9.94 5.46
C SER A 96 15.88 9.51 4.00
N SER A 97 15.26 8.41 3.55
CA SER A 97 15.51 7.81 2.23
C SER A 97 14.30 7.78 1.31
N ALA A 98 13.09 8.03 1.81
CA ALA A 98 11.85 7.95 1.04
C ALA A 98 10.85 9.02 1.48
N LEU A 99 9.87 9.31 0.64
CA LEU A 99 8.77 10.22 0.94
C LEU A 99 7.46 9.46 0.99
N ASP A 100 6.70 9.65 2.06
CA ASP A 100 5.35 9.12 2.16
C ASP A 100 4.38 10.10 1.49
N CYS A 101 3.79 9.65 0.38
CA CYS A 101 2.91 10.48 -0.44
C CYS A 101 1.58 9.80 -0.78
N LEU A 102 0.57 10.64 -1.05
CA LEU A 102 -0.61 10.24 -1.81
C LEU A 102 -0.37 10.49 -3.29
N VAL A 103 -0.52 9.45 -4.11
CA VAL A 103 -0.29 9.56 -5.56
C VAL A 103 -1.61 9.62 -6.30
N LEU A 104 -1.77 10.65 -7.13
CA LEU A 104 -2.91 10.87 -8.00
C LEU A 104 -2.48 10.75 -9.46
N VAL A 105 -3.16 9.88 -10.19
CA VAL A 105 -2.91 9.64 -11.61
C VAL A 105 -4.16 9.93 -12.43
N HIS A 106 -3.93 10.47 -13.62
CA HIS A 106 -4.99 10.68 -14.61
C HIS A 106 -5.09 9.43 -15.49
N LYS A 107 -6.27 8.79 -15.50
CA LYS A 107 -6.52 7.56 -16.28
C LYS A 107 -7.26 7.82 -17.62
N GLY A 108 -7.22 9.07 -18.11
CA GLY A 108 -7.94 9.52 -19.30
C GLY A 108 -9.17 10.37 -18.95
N GLY A 109 -9.39 11.44 -19.71
CA GLY A 109 -10.42 12.45 -19.43
C GLY A 109 -10.14 13.31 -18.18
N PHE A 110 -11.19 13.88 -17.60
CA PHE A 110 -11.12 14.76 -16.43
C PHE A 110 -11.09 14.01 -15.08
N LEU A 111 -11.00 12.68 -15.09
CA LEU A 111 -11.03 11.86 -13.87
C LEU A 111 -9.60 11.59 -13.37
N SER A 112 -9.30 12.12 -12.18
CA SER A 112 -8.11 11.77 -11.42
C SER A 112 -8.44 10.67 -10.40
N THR A 113 -7.58 9.65 -10.33
CA THR A 113 -7.74 8.53 -9.42
C THR A 113 -6.56 8.50 -8.46
N CYS A 114 -6.86 8.37 -7.16
CA CYS A 114 -5.85 8.15 -6.13
C CYS A 114 -5.40 6.69 -6.17
N LEU A 115 -4.11 6.44 -6.38
CA LEU A 115 -3.55 5.08 -6.42
C LEU A 115 -3.68 4.37 -5.07
N ASN A 116 -3.45 5.07 -3.97
CA ASN A 116 -3.54 4.50 -2.62
C ASN A 116 -4.96 3.93 -2.38
N GLU A 117 -6.00 4.67 -2.76
CA GLU A 117 -7.39 4.21 -2.61
C GLU A 117 -7.72 3.05 -3.55
N GLU A 118 -7.20 3.07 -4.78
CA GLU A 118 -7.48 2.04 -5.77
C GLU A 118 -6.83 0.69 -5.41
N LEU A 119 -5.61 0.69 -4.88
CA LEU A 119 -4.96 -0.52 -4.38
C LEU A 119 -5.78 -1.20 -3.27
N LEU A 120 -6.26 -0.42 -2.30
CA LEU A 120 -7.13 -0.92 -1.23
C LEU A 120 -8.44 -1.46 -1.80
N ARG A 121 -9.05 -0.75 -2.75
CA ARG A 121 -10.30 -1.15 -3.40
C ARG A 121 -10.20 -2.46 -4.18
N GLN A 122 -9.04 -2.73 -4.77
CA GLN A 122 -8.77 -4.01 -5.45
C GLN A 122 -8.34 -5.13 -4.48
N GLY A 123 -8.09 -4.80 -3.20
CA GLY A 123 -7.59 -5.76 -2.21
C GLY A 123 -6.14 -6.17 -2.48
N LEU A 124 -5.35 -5.28 -3.07
CA LEU A 124 -3.92 -5.49 -3.38
C LEU A 124 -3.00 -4.79 -2.37
N ALA A 125 -3.59 -4.16 -1.36
CA ALA A 125 -2.90 -3.54 -0.24
C ALA A 125 -3.81 -3.61 1.00
N ARG A 126 -3.20 -3.45 2.18
CA ARG A 126 -3.89 -3.24 3.47
C ARG A 126 -3.75 -1.80 3.92
N ALA A 127 -4.72 -1.29 4.68
CA ALA A 127 -4.58 0.05 5.23
C ALA A 127 -3.56 0.02 6.37
N ALA A 128 -2.58 0.93 6.30
CA ALA A 128 -1.55 1.09 7.31
C ALA A 128 -1.65 2.46 7.99
N GLN A 129 -0.89 2.63 9.06
CA GLN A 129 -0.73 3.94 9.68
C GLN A 129 -0.05 4.90 8.71
N ILE A 130 -0.54 6.14 8.65
CA ILE A 130 0.10 7.20 7.88
C ILE A 130 1.15 7.83 8.80
N GLU A 131 2.42 7.56 8.51
CA GLU A 131 3.55 8.21 9.16
C GLU A 131 3.76 9.61 8.54
N GLY A 132 4.00 10.63 9.37
CA GLY A 132 4.32 12.00 8.92
C GLY A 132 3.19 13.04 8.96
N LEU A 133 1.92 12.65 9.07
CA LEU A 133 0.82 13.62 9.19
C LEU A 133 0.35 13.75 10.65
N PRO A 134 0.25 14.97 11.22
CA PRO A 134 -0.16 15.15 12.60
C PRO A 134 -1.56 14.56 12.86
N HIS A 135 -1.64 13.63 13.81
CA HIS A 135 -2.86 12.87 14.13
C HIS A 135 -4.07 13.74 14.54
N HIS A 136 -3.84 15.01 14.89
CA HIS A 136 -4.88 15.97 15.26
C HIS A 136 -5.47 16.75 14.07
N SER A 137 -4.91 16.60 12.86
CA SER A 137 -5.41 17.30 11.68
C SER A 137 -6.70 16.66 11.16
N HIS A 138 -7.69 17.47 10.85
CA HIS A 138 -8.93 17.01 10.21
C HIS A 138 -8.67 16.33 8.84
N LEU A 139 -7.60 16.73 8.15
CA LEU A 139 -7.18 16.11 6.88
C LEU A 139 -6.72 14.66 7.08
N TYR A 140 -5.98 14.39 8.17
CA TYR A 140 -5.55 13.04 8.53
C TYR A 140 -6.75 12.12 8.68
N TRP A 141 -7.71 12.50 9.53
CA TRP A 141 -8.90 11.71 9.77
C TRP A 141 -9.72 11.51 8.51
N LYS A 142 -9.88 12.54 7.67
CA LYS A 142 -10.62 12.42 6.41
C LYS A 142 -9.96 11.43 5.44
N LEU A 143 -8.64 11.49 5.29
CA LEU A 143 -7.87 10.58 4.43
C LEU A 143 -7.91 9.16 4.97
N HIS A 144 -7.60 8.98 6.25
CA HIS A 144 -7.58 7.68 6.91
C HIS A 144 -8.95 6.99 6.84
N LYS A 145 -10.04 7.72 7.10
CA LYS A 145 -11.42 7.19 6.97
C LYS A 145 -11.75 6.77 5.53
N ARG A 146 -11.20 7.43 4.51
CA ARG A 146 -11.38 7.04 3.10
C ARG A 146 -10.64 5.75 2.77
N LEU A 147 -9.40 5.60 3.23
CA LEU A 147 -8.60 4.39 3.04
C LEU A 147 -9.28 3.19 3.70
N LEU A 148 -9.67 3.31 4.98
CA LEU A 148 -10.40 2.25 5.69
C LEU A 148 -11.72 1.87 5.01
N ARG A 149 -12.48 2.86 4.49
CA ARG A 149 -13.69 2.56 3.73
C ARG A 149 -13.42 1.78 2.45
N ALA A 150 -12.31 2.07 1.76
CA ALA A 150 -11.92 1.35 0.55
C ALA A 150 -11.53 -0.10 0.86
N GLU A 151 -10.78 -0.31 1.94
CA GLU A 151 -10.42 -1.63 2.44
C GLU A 151 -11.66 -2.44 2.85
N LEU A 152 -12.55 -1.88 3.67
CA LEU A 152 -13.81 -2.53 4.06
C LEU A 152 -14.67 -2.91 2.84
N LYS A 153 -14.64 -2.10 1.78
CA LYS A 153 -15.35 -2.41 0.53
C LYS A 153 -14.71 -3.57 -0.23
N ALA A 154 -13.39 -3.71 -0.18
CA ALA A 154 -12.69 -4.85 -0.78
C ALA A 154 -12.93 -6.14 0.01
N VAL A 155 -12.92 -6.06 1.35
CA VAL A 155 -13.31 -7.15 2.26
C VAL A 155 -14.74 -7.62 1.95
N LYS A 156 -15.71 -6.70 1.93
CA LYS A 156 -17.11 -7.01 1.62
C LYS A 156 -17.29 -7.64 0.23
N LYS A 157 -16.42 -7.32 -0.72
CA LYS A 157 -16.45 -7.85 -2.09
C LYS A 157 -15.55 -9.08 -2.28
N ASN A 158 -14.89 -9.58 -1.23
CA ASN A 158 -13.93 -10.70 -1.29
C ASN A 158 -12.91 -10.57 -2.42
N LYS A 159 -12.30 -9.39 -2.55
CA LYS A 159 -11.33 -9.09 -3.61
C LYS A 159 -9.88 -9.24 -3.14
N GLY A 160 -9.00 -9.68 -4.05
CA GLY A 160 -7.56 -9.75 -3.82
C GLY A 160 -7.21 -10.64 -2.62
N ILE A 161 -6.41 -10.12 -1.69
CA ILE A 161 -5.96 -10.82 -0.47
C ILE A 161 -7.11 -11.33 0.41
N TRP A 162 -8.26 -10.66 0.37
CA TRP A 162 -9.42 -11.00 1.20
C TRP A 162 -10.15 -12.24 0.69
N LYS A 163 -9.92 -12.62 -0.58
CA LYS A 163 -10.47 -13.85 -1.16
C LYS A 163 -9.88 -15.07 -0.44
N GLU A 164 -8.56 -15.16 -0.34
CA GLU A 164 -7.88 -16.31 0.30
C GLU A 164 -8.23 -16.49 1.77
N GLN A 165 -8.38 -15.39 2.52
CA GLN A 165 -8.84 -15.45 3.91
C GLN A 165 -10.27 -16.01 4.00
N SER A 166 -11.21 -15.54 3.17
CA SER A 166 -12.57 -16.07 3.18
C SER A 166 -12.66 -17.54 2.71
N TYR A 167 -11.84 -17.96 1.75
CA TYR A 167 -11.79 -19.38 1.34
C TYR A 167 -11.19 -20.26 2.42
N SER A 168 -10.10 -19.84 3.07
CA SER A 168 -9.47 -20.61 4.15
C SER A 168 -10.36 -20.68 5.40
N GLU A 169 -11.04 -19.60 5.77
CA GLU A 169 -12.06 -19.60 6.82
C GLU A 169 -13.25 -20.50 6.47
N ARG A 170 -13.79 -20.43 5.24
CA ARG A 170 -14.86 -21.36 4.80
C ARG A 170 -14.42 -22.81 4.80
N LEU A 171 -13.17 -23.09 4.38
CA LEU A 171 -12.62 -24.44 4.44
C LEU A 171 -12.42 -24.89 5.88
N GLN A 172 -11.92 -24.03 6.77
CA GLN A 172 -11.83 -24.31 8.20
C GLN A 172 -13.20 -24.53 8.84
N GLU A 173 -14.21 -23.73 8.49
CA GLU A 173 -15.61 -23.91 8.90
C GLU A 173 -16.17 -25.23 8.37
N HIS A 174 -15.92 -25.60 7.11
CA HIS A 174 -16.34 -26.89 6.56
C HIS A 174 -15.63 -28.08 7.22
N ILE A 175 -14.35 -27.94 7.56
CA ILE A 175 -13.56 -28.98 8.23
C ILE A 175 -13.98 -29.11 9.70
N SER A 176 -14.25 -28.00 10.37
CA SER A 176 -14.68 -27.96 11.77
C SER A 176 -16.15 -28.32 11.96
N SER A 177 -17.05 -27.96 11.04
CA SER A 177 -18.48 -28.29 11.11
C SER A 177 -18.75 -29.77 10.78
N ASN A 178 -17.86 -30.43 10.04
CA ASN A 178 -17.98 -31.86 9.79
C ASN A 178 -17.62 -32.68 11.03
N LYS A 179 -18.65 -33.13 11.77
CA LYS A 179 -18.55 -34.05 12.92
C LYS A 179 -17.68 -35.29 12.64
N PHE A 180 -17.60 -35.72 11.39
CA PHE A 180 -16.78 -36.86 10.96
C PHE A 180 -15.26 -36.58 11.02
N LEU A 181 -14.83 -35.38 10.60
CA LEU A 181 -13.42 -34.97 10.65
C LEU A 181 -12.98 -34.66 12.09
N GLN A 182 -13.90 -34.15 12.93
CA GLN A 182 -13.66 -34.04 14.37
C GLN A 182 -13.41 -35.40 15.01
N ARG A 183 -14.24 -36.43 14.69
CA ARG A 183 -13.97 -37.79 15.16
C ARG A 183 -12.64 -38.33 14.64
N LEU A 184 -12.29 -38.11 13.36
CA LEU A 184 -11.01 -38.55 12.78
C LEU A 184 -9.77 -37.96 13.47
N LYS A 185 -9.86 -36.74 14.02
CA LYS A 185 -8.80 -36.16 14.87
C LYS A 185 -8.62 -36.89 16.21
N GLU A 186 -9.62 -37.63 16.69
CA GLU A 186 -9.56 -38.42 17.93
C GLU A 186 -9.06 -39.86 17.70
N PHE A 187 -8.99 -40.34 16.44
CA PHE A 187 -8.48 -41.68 16.11
C PHE A 187 -6.98 -41.94 16.37
N PRO A 188 -6.03 -40.97 16.34
CA PRO A 188 -4.63 -41.30 16.60
C PRO A 188 -4.38 -41.77 18.04
N GLN A 189 -5.30 -41.54 18.98
CA GLN A 189 -5.17 -42.03 20.36
C GLN A 189 -5.57 -43.52 20.52
N TYR A 190 -6.36 -44.06 19.58
CA TYR A 190 -6.77 -45.48 19.60
C TYR A 190 -5.78 -46.37 18.82
N LEU A 191 -5.19 -45.87 17.73
CA LEU A 191 -4.20 -46.63 16.95
C LEU A 191 -2.87 -46.85 17.71
N PHE A 192 -2.46 -45.92 18.57
CA PHE A 192 -1.31 -46.13 19.48
C PHE A 192 -1.60 -47.18 20.56
N LYS A 193 -2.87 -47.33 20.98
CA LYS A 193 -3.27 -48.28 22.03
C LYS A 193 -3.32 -49.73 21.54
N VAL A 194 -3.64 -49.95 20.26
CA VAL A 194 -3.67 -51.29 19.66
C VAL A 194 -2.27 -51.84 19.43
N LYS A 195 -1.30 -50.97 19.07
CA LYS A 195 0.09 -51.39 18.88
C LYS A 195 0.77 -51.84 20.18
N CYS A 196 0.45 -51.20 21.32
CA CYS A 196 0.92 -51.66 22.64
C CYS A 196 0.30 -52.99 23.10
N PHE A 197 -0.87 -53.39 22.58
CA PHE A 197 -1.51 -54.65 22.99
C PHE A 197 -0.99 -55.86 22.21
N THR A 198 -0.54 -55.66 20.95
CA THR A 198 0.09 -56.73 20.16
C THR A 198 1.50 -57.08 20.63
N ASP A 199 2.22 -56.12 21.26
CA ASP A 199 3.56 -56.37 21.79
C ASP A 199 3.54 -57.12 23.14
N PHE A 200 2.39 -57.21 23.82
CA PHE A 200 2.24 -57.90 25.11
C PHE A 200 1.81 -59.38 24.97
N LEU A 201 1.33 -59.79 23.80
CA LEU A 201 0.92 -61.18 23.50
C LEU A 201 2.01 -61.97 22.74
N SER A 202 3.20 -61.38 22.58
CA SER A 202 4.35 -61.94 21.84
C SER A 202 5.51 -62.41 22.75
N VAL A 203 5.30 -62.48 24.07
CA VAL A 203 6.26 -63.00 25.07
C VAL A 203 5.63 -64.17 25.79
#